data_AF-A0A821RP36-F1
#
_entry.id   AF-A0A821RP36-F1
#
_cell.length_a   1.000
_cell.length_b   1.000
_cell.length_c   1.000
_cell.angle_alpha   90.00
_cell.angle_beta   90.00
_cell.angle_gamma   90.00
#
_symmetry.space_group_name_H-M   'P 1'
#
loop_
_entity.id
_entity.type
_entity.pdbx_description
1 polymer ?
#
loop_
_entity_poly.entity_id
_entity_poly.type
_entity_poly.pdbx_seq_one_letter_code
_entity_poly.pdbx_strand_id
1 'polypeptide(L)'
;MSSNTSKKKSNNLTFQQMLNRTFQNVRKSGDYCGGDRLTDGQDPKVMINGMQEHIQLPLEPSQAKLIIEQCSLAPFGRKDKTILDKSVRHTWQLNPSSFIITNSEWKIYTLNNLKSKIVSDLGLNQDWIKNDLIDLQLYKLLLYEKYSFFKIHRDSEKVDGMFATLVIILPSHYKGGEFVIKHYNQERRFDYSSTKSKCDYYYLVFYADCQHEILPIKDGYRLSLVYNIVVNKQKTDLCTQIPSPPFNEKYVQNISQALIKWSKTINSPTKLIIPFKHQYTKSNISPNFLKGKDYTIDNLIKRSIAELNENSSNQKYLLYCAIMYHQI
;
A
#
# COMPACT_ATOMS: atom_id res chain seq x y z
N MET A 1 -43.11 35.60 -3.62
CA MET A 1 -41.69 35.98 -3.69
C MET A 1 -41.22 36.30 -2.29
N SER A 2 -40.62 35.32 -1.62
CA SER A 2 -40.04 35.49 -0.28
C SER A 2 -38.62 34.96 -0.37
N SER A 3 -37.68 35.89 -0.40
CA SER A 3 -36.29 35.71 -0.75
C SER A 3 -35.54 34.82 0.25
N ASN A 4 -34.95 33.77 -0.32
CA ASN A 4 -33.83 32.98 0.20
C ASN A 4 -32.76 33.85 0.86
N THR A 5 -32.70 33.84 2.20
CA THR A 5 -31.58 34.32 3.00
C THR A 5 -30.88 33.15 3.68
N SER A 6 -30.35 32.23 2.86
CA SER A 6 -29.40 31.19 3.29
C SER A 6 -28.04 31.35 2.61
N LYS A 7 -27.54 32.59 2.50
CA LYS A 7 -26.17 32.86 2.07
C LYS A 7 -25.21 32.79 3.27
N LYS A 8 -24.36 31.76 3.24
CA LYS A 8 -22.99 31.69 3.79
C LYS A 8 -22.79 31.94 5.30
N LYS A 9 -22.99 30.92 6.12
CA LYS A 9 -22.15 30.70 7.32
C LYS A 9 -20.81 30.11 6.85
N SER A 10 -19.87 30.96 6.43
CA SER A 10 -18.47 30.54 6.26
C SER A 10 -17.90 30.27 7.66
N ASN A 11 -17.64 28.99 7.97
CA ASN A 11 -17.05 28.52 9.24
C ASN A 11 -15.76 29.29 9.60
N ASN A 12 -15.83 30.24 10.53
CA ASN A 12 -14.67 31.00 11.01
C ASN A 12 -13.93 30.25 12.13
N LEU A 13 -13.34 29.10 11.80
CA LEU A 13 -12.63 28.26 12.77
C LEU A 13 -11.29 28.86 13.16
N THR A 14 -10.88 28.75 14.42
CA THR A 14 -9.51 29.07 14.85
C THR A 14 -8.51 28.05 14.31
N PHE A 15 -7.20 28.38 14.28
CA PHE A 15 -6.19 27.42 13.83
C PHE A 15 -6.16 26.16 14.72
N GLN A 16 -6.37 26.30 16.04
CA GLN A 16 -6.46 25.15 16.96
C GLN A 16 -7.66 24.27 16.61
N GLN A 17 -8.81 24.87 16.29
CA GLN A 17 -10.00 24.11 15.88
C GLN A 17 -9.77 23.39 14.54
N MET A 18 -9.08 24.03 13.59
CA MET A 18 -8.71 23.41 12.31
C MET A 18 -7.77 22.21 12.51
N LEU A 19 -6.72 22.37 13.32
CA LEU A 19 -5.78 21.30 13.66
C LEU A 19 -6.49 20.16 14.40
N ASN A 20 -7.27 20.47 15.45
CA ASN A 20 -8.00 19.46 16.23
C ASN A 20 -9.00 18.69 15.37
N ARG A 21 -9.80 19.37 14.54
CA ARG A 21 -10.72 18.69 13.60
C ARG A 21 -9.98 17.81 12.61
N THR A 22 -8.86 18.30 12.08
CA THR A 22 -8.02 17.52 11.17
C THR A 22 -7.49 16.27 11.89
N PHE A 23 -6.82 16.43 13.03
CA PHE A 23 -6.24 15.33 13.79
C PHE A 23 -7.29 14.35 14.31
N GLN A 24 -8.50 14.78 14.68
CA GLN A 24 -9.59 13.87 15.05
C GLN A 24 -10.01 13.00 13.86
N ASN A 25 -10.16 13.61 12.68
CA ASN A 25 -10.63 12.94 11.46
C ASN A 25 -9.55 12.15 10.72
N VAL A 26 -8.27 12.41 10.99
CA VAL A 26 -7.16 11.57 10.55
C VAL A 26 -7.38 10.18 11.16
N ARG A 27 -7.80 9.24 10.32
CA ARG A 27 -7.70 7.82 10.63
C ARG A 27 -6.24 7.42 10.49
N LYS A 28 -5.82 6.31 11.12
CA LYS A 28 -4.46 5.77 10.93
C LYS A 28 -4.15 5.86 9.44
N SER A 29 -3.06 6.54 9.08
CA SER A 29 -2.49 6.41 7.75
C SER A 29 -2.17 4.95 7.63
N GLY A 30 -3.04 4.22 6.95
CA GLY A 30 -2.62 3.02 6.28
C GLY A 30 -1.47 3.41 5.41
N ASP A 31 -0.38 2.69 5.57
CA ASP A 31 0.62 2.79 4.54
C ASP A 31 -0.08 2.36 3.26
N TYR A 32 -0.06 3.21 2.24
CA TYR A 32 -0.73 2.94 0.97
C TYR A 32 -0.24 1.62 0.32
N CYS A 33 0.81 1.04 0.89
CA CYS A 33 1.28 -0.31 0.69
C CYS A 33 2.03 -0.86 1.92
N GLY A 34 2.14 -2.18 1.98
CA GLY A 34 3.01 -2.90 2.90
C GLY A 34 3.53 -4.19 2.28
N GLY A 35 4.30 -4.93 3.06
CA GLY A 35 4.92 -6.17 2.62
C GLY A 35 6.02 -6.61 3.55
N ASP A 36 6.12 -7.92 3.74
CA ASP A 36 7.14 -8.53 4.58
C ASP A 36 7.32 -10.01 4.18
N ARG A 37 8.22 -10.71 4.88
CA ARG A 37 8.34 -12.16 4.84
C ARG A 37 7.05 -12.81 5.35
N LEU A 38 6.60 -13.82 4.62
CA LEU A 38 5.49 -14.68 5.00
C LEU A 38 6.07 -15.91 5.72
N THR A 39 6.27 -15.78 7.04
CA THR A 39 6.93 -16.81 7.88
C THR A 39 6.20 -18.14 7.91
N ASP A 40 4.87 -18.12 7.79
CA ASP A 40 4.01 -19.29 7.93
C ASP A 40 3.38 -19.69 6.59
N GLY A 41 4.03 -19.32 5.48
CA GLY A 41 3.58 -19.63 4.13
C GLY A 41 3.67 -21.12 3.84
N GLN A 42 2.53 -21.74 3.53
CA GLN A 42 2.49 -23.12 3.05
C GLN A 42 2.88 -23.17 1.56
N ASP A 43 3.37 -24.30 1.07
CA ASP A 43 3.57 -24.46 -0.37
C ASP A 43 2.20 -24.51 -1.07
N PRO A 44 1.89 -23.63 -2.04
CA PRO A 44 0.61 -23.66 -2.75
C PRO A 44 0.39 -24.93 -3.57
N LYS A 45 1.46 -25.67 -3.92
CA LYS A 45 1.39 -26.83 -4.81
C LYS A 45 0.63 -26.49 -6.10
N VAL A 46 1.17 -25.50 -6.82
CA VAL A 46 0.59 -25.00 -8.07
C VAL A 46 0.75 -26.05 -9.17
N MET A 47 -0.35 -26.49 -9.77
CA MET A 47 -0.37 -27.41 -10.89
C MET A 47 -0.86 -26.69 -12.14
N ILE A 48 -0.03 -26.61 -13.18
CA ILE A 48 -0.36 -25.96 -14.45
C ILE A 48 -0.96 -27.00 -15.40
N ASN A 49 -2.01 -26.63 -16.13
CA ASN A 49 -2.62 -27.49 -17.14
C ASN A 49 -1.56 -27.88 -18.20
N GLY A 50 -1.42 -29.17 -18.47
CA GLY A 50 -0.41 -29.68 -19.42
C GLY A 50 0.92 -30.08 -18.77
N MET A 51 1.14 -29.76 -17.49
CA MET A 51 2.26 -30.32 -16.71
C MET A 51 1.80 -31.52 -15.89
N GLN A 52 2.66 -32.53 -15.73
CA GLN A 52 2.33 -33.75 -14.97
C GLN A 52 2.44 -33.56 -13.45
N GLU A 53 3.31 -32.65 -13.01
CA GLU A 53 3.58 -32.39 -11.60
C GLU A 53 3.36 -30.92 -11.23
N HIS A 54 3.25 -30.65 -9.93
CA HIS A 54 3.23 -29.28 -9.42
C HIS A 54 4.58 -28.60 -9.56
N ILE A 55 4.57 -27.27 -9.60
CA ILE A 55 5.78 -26.44 -9.52
C ILE A 55 6.51 -26.77 -8.23
N GLN A 56 7.79 -27.14 -8.35
CA GLN A 56 8.65 -27.38 -7.21
C GLN A 56 9.24 -26.04 -6.75
N LEU A 57 9.24 -25.82 -5.44
CA LEU A 57 9.78 -24.61 -4.83
C LEU A 57 10.97 -25.01 -3.94
N PRO A 58 12.12 -24.32 -4.02
CA PRO A 58 12.40 -23.14 -4.84
C PRO A 58 12.39 -23.39 -6.35
N LEU A 59 11.91 -22.41 -7.14
CA LEU A 59 11.81 -22.56 -8.59
C LEU A 59 13.21 -22.67 -9.23
N GLU A 60 13.44 -23.77 -9.94
CA GLU A 60 14.67 -24.02 -10.70
C GLU A 60 14.58 -23.54 -12.17
N PRO A 61 15.70 -23.15 -12.80
CA PRO A 61 15.72 -22.63 -14.18
C PRO A 61 15.13 -23.56 -15.24
N SER A 62 15.31 -24.88 -15.11
CA SER A 62 14.75 -25.87 -16.05
C SER A 62 13.22 -25.87 -16.01
N GLN A 63 12.65 -25.87 -14.80
CA GLN A 63 11.20 -25.81 -14.62
C GLN A 63 10.64 -24.45 -15.04
N ALA A 64 11.35 -23.35 -14.79
CA ALA A 64 10.94 -22.02 -15.26
C ALA A 64 10.74 -21.96 -16.78
N LYS A 65 11.62 -22.59 -17.57
CA LYS A 65 11.49 -22.67 -19.03
C LYS A 65 10.24 -23.44 -19.45
N LEU A 66 9.95 -24.57 -18.81
CA LEU A 66 8.72 -25.33 -19.06
C LEU A 66 7.46 -24.52 -18.73
N ILE A 67 7.49 -23.73 -17.65
CA ILE A 67 6.38 -22.82 -17.31
C ILE A 67 6.20 -21.76 -18.40
N ILE A 68 7.29 -21.18 -18.91
CA ILE A 68 7.27 -20.17 -19.99
C ILE A 68 6.58 -20.74 -21.24
N GLU A 69 6.83 -22.00 -21.60
CA GLU A 69 6.19 -22.66 -22.74
C GLU A 69 4.66 -22.75 -22.62
N GLN A 70 4.14 -22.77 -21.39
CA GLN A 70 2.69 -22.74 -21.12
C GLN A 70 2.13 -21.32 -21.00
N CYS A 71 3.00 -20.31 -20.85
CA CYS A 71 2.61 -18.93 -20.59
C CYS A 71 2.30 -18.15 -21.87
N SER A 72 1.52 -17.09 -21.69
CA SER A 72 1.43 -16.01 -22.66
C SER A 72 2.23 -14.80 -22.18
N LEU A 73 2.74 -13.98 -23.10
CA LEU A 73 3.27 -12.68 -22.72
C LEU A 73 2.15 -11.82 -22.13
N ALA A 74 2.44 -11.21 -21.00
CA ALA A 74 1.45 -10.45 -20.26
C ALA A 74 1.08 -9.16 -21.02
N PRO A 75 -0.20 -8.95 -21.38
CA PRO A 75 -0.60 -7.79 -22.15
C PRO A 75 -0.54 -6.50 -21.33
N PHE A 76 -0.46 -5.38 -22.04
CA PHE A 76 -0.67 -4.03 -21.50
C PHE A 76 -1.86 -3.38 -22.22
N GLY A 77 -2.76 -2.74 -21.50
CA GLY A 77 -3.99 -2.17 -22.08
C GLY A 77 -4.16 -0.71 -21.71
N ARG A 78 -4.28 0.16 -22.72
CA ARG A 78 -4.91 1.49 -22.57
C ARG A 78 -6.39 1.31 -22.91
N LYS A 79 -7.24 1.13 -21.89
CA LYS A 79 -8.69 0.87 -22.06
C LYS A 79 -8.95 -0.38 -22.92
N ASP A 80 -9.89 -0.33 -23.87
CA ASP A 80 -10.46 -1.47 -24.59
C ASP A 80 -9.53 -2.15 -25.63
N LYS A 81 -8.25 -1.78 -25.68
CA LYS A 81 -7.27 -2.38 -26.60
C LYS A 81 -6.11 -3.02 -25.85
N THR A 82 -6.02 -4.35 -25.96
CA THR A 82 -4.91 -5.18 -25.52
C THR A 82 -3.73 -4.97 -26.47
N ILE A 83 -2.67 -4.29 -26.03
CA ILE A 83 -1.45 -4.03 -26.81
C ILE A 83 -0.27 -4.77 -26.16
N LEU A 84 0.44 -5.58 -26.93
CA LEU A 84 1.70 -6.21 -26.50
C LEU A 84 2.86 -5.25 -26.76
N ASP A 85 3.15 -4.36 -25.80
CA ASP A 85 4.31 -3.47 -25.87
C ASP A 85 5.42 -3.93 -24.92
N LYS A 86 6.41 -4.64 -25.50
CA LYS A 86 7.58 -5.14 -24.79
C LYS A 86 8.47 -4.03 -24.20
N SER A 87 8.30 -2.77 -24.63
CA SER A 87 8.99 -1.61 -24.05
C SER A 87 8.35 -1.13 -22.74
N VAL A 88 7.12 -1.56 -22.46
CA VAL A 88 6.36 -1.21 -21.24
C VAL A 88 6.38 -2.35 -20.23
N ARG A 89 6.26 -3.59 -20.71
CA ARG A 89 6.25 -4.78 -19.86
C ARG A 89 6.86 -5.98 -20.58
N HIS A 90 7.74 -6.66 -19.89
CA HIS A 90 8.23 -7.97 -20.29
C HIS A 90 8.00 -8.93 -19.12
N THR A 91 6.95 -9.74 -19.19
CA THR A 91 6.55 -10.68 -18.13
C THR A 91 5.73 -11.81 -18.74
N TRP A 92 5.92 -13.03 -18.27
CA TRP A 92 5.10 -14.19 -18.62
C TRP A 92 3.94 -14.32 -17.63
N GLN A 93 2.75 -14.70 -18.11
CA GLN A 93 1.59 -14.90 -17.25
C GLN A 93 0.77 -16.14 -17.60
N LEU A 94 0.14 -16.70 -16.56
CA LEU A 94 -0.96 -17.65 -16.67
C LEU A 94 -2.22 -17.08 -16.02
N ASN A 95 -3.34 -17.27 -16.70
CA ASN A 95 -4.66 -16.97 -16.15
C ASN A 95 -5.07 -18.05 -15.13
N PRO A 96 -5.99 -17.74 -14.19
CA PRO A 96 -6.39 -18.70 -13.16
C PRO A 96 -7.08 -19.96 -13.71
N SER A 97 -7.61 -19.93 -14.93
CA SER A 97 -8.16 -21.12 -15.59
C SER A 97 -7.09 -22.08 -16.11
N SER A 98 -5.83 -21.65 -16.19
CA SER A 98 -4.70 -22.42 -16.72
C SER A 98 -3.91 -23.17 -15.64
N PHE A 99 -4.25 -22.99 -14.35
CA PHE A 99 -3.59 -23.67 -13.24
C PHE A 99 -4.51 -23.76 -12.02
N ILE A 100 -4.20 -24.69 -11.12
CA ILE A 100 -4.89 -24.81 -9.84
C ILE A 100 -3.90 -24.83 -8.68
N ILE A 101 -4.34 -24.37 -7.52
CA ILE A 101 -3.63 -24.50 -6.24
C ILE A 101 -4.21 -25.71 -5.54
N THR A 102 -3.41 -26.76 -5.35
CA THR A 102 -3.90 -28.06 -4.86
C THR A 102 -3.81 -28.20 -3.35
N ASN A 103 -2.94 -27.43 -2.68
CA ASN A 103 -2.84 -27.47 -1.23
C ASN A 103 -3.96 -26.62 -0.57
N SER A 104 -4.90 -27.26 0.12
CA SER A 104 -5.98 -26.57 0.84
C SER A 104 -5.49 -25.65 1.95
N GLU A 105 -4.35 -25.98 2.58
CA GLU A 105 -3.75 -25.16 3.65
C GLU A 105 -3.25 -23.80 3.15
N TRP A 106 -2.99 -23.67 1.84
CA TRP A 106 -2.73 -22.38 1.24
C TRP A 106 -3.90 -21.41 1.46
N LYS A 107 -5.12 -21.86 1.17
CA LYS A 107 -6.31 -21.01 1.34
C LYS A 107 -6.72 -20.90 2.81
N ILE A 108 -6.80 -22.04 3.51
CA ILE A 108 -7.32 -22.11 4.88
C ILE A 108 -6.42 -21.40 5.88
N TYR A 109 -5.09 -21.54 5.73
CA TYR A 109 -4.14 -21.02 6.69
C TYR A 109 -3.41 -19.80 6.13
N THR A 110 -2.71 -19.95 5.00
CA THR A 110 -1.80 -18.90 4.50
C THR A 110 -2.54 -17.60 4.13
N LEU A 111 -3.58 -17.70 3.30
CA LEU A 111 -4.37 -16.53 2.87
C LEU A 111 -5.18 -15.91 4.01
N ASN A 112 -5.75 -16.73 4.91
CA ASN A 112 -6.49 -16.21 6.05
C ASN A 112 -5.59 -15.46 7.04
N ASN A 113 -4.39 -15.99 7.33
CA ASN A 113 -3.42 -15.29 8.18
C ASN A 113 -2.91 -14.00 7.55
N LEU A 114 -2.84 -13.94 6.21
CA LEU A 114 -2.48 -12.73 5.49
C LEU A 114 -3.53 -11.62 5.61
N LYS A 115 -4.82 -11.93 5.79
CA LYS A 115 -5.87 -10.89 5.92
C LYS A 115 -5.55 -9.89 7.04
N SER A 116 -5.08 -10.37 8.21
CA SER A 116 -4.74 -9.49 9.34
C SER A 116 -3.56 -8.56 9.02
N LYS A 117 -2.55 -9.08 8.33
CA LYS A 117 -1.40 -8.31 7.83
C LYS A 117 -1.84 -7.26 6.81
N ILE A 118 -2.69 -7.64 5.84
CA ILE A 118 -3.30 -6.76 4.84
C ILE A 118 -4.07 -5.61 5.50
N VAL A 119 -4.91 -5.90 6.49
CA VAL A 119 -5.66 -4.87 7.24
C VAL A 119 -4.71 -3.91 7.93
N SER A 120 -3.65 -4.41 8.55
CA SER A 120 -2.65 -3.57 9.21
C SER A 120 -1.89 -2.69 8.19
N ASP A 121 -1.37 -3.29 7.14
CA ASP A 121 -0.53 -2.64 6.13
C ASP A 121 -1.29 -1.55 5.39
N LEU A 122 -2.53 -1.83 4.96
CA LEU A 122 -3.42 -0.85 4.33
C LEU A 122 -4.11 0.08 5.36
N GLY A 123 -3.82 -0.06 6.66
CA GLY A 123 -4.43 0.73 7.75
C GLY A 123 -5.95 0.71 7.80
N LEU A 124 -6.54 -0.42 7.42
CA LEU A 124 -7.95 -0.68 7.60
C LEU A 124 -8.25 -0.92 9.10
N ASN A 125 -9.53 -0.79 9.45
CA ASN A 125 -9.98 -1.09 10.82
C ASN A 125 -10.05 -2.63 11.02
N GLN A 126 -9.77 -3.11 12.24
CA GLN A 126 -9.91 -4.52 12.63
C GLN A 126 -11.33 -5.07 12.42
N ASP A 127 -12.34 -4.19 12.37
CA ASP A 127 -13.71 -4.57 11.97
C ASP A 127 -13.77 -5.24 10.58
N TRP A 128 -12.79 -4.99 9.71
CA TRP A 128 -12.67 -5.68 8.41
C TRP A 128 -12.40 -7.17 8.55
N ILE A 129 -11.58 -7.56 9.54
CA ILE A 129 -11.35 -8.98 9.86
C ILE A 129 -12.56 -9.55 10.59
N LYS A 130 -13.05 -8.84 11.62
CA LYS A 130 -14.15 -9.30 12.45
C LYS A 130 -15.42 -9.62 11.64
N ASN A 131 -15.69 -8.82 10.61
CA ASN A 131 -16.87 -8.98 9.76
C ASN A 131 -16.56 -9.71 8.43
N ASP A 132 -15.36 -10.26 8.27
CA ASP A 132 -14.89 -10.96 7.06
C ASP A 132 -15.14 -10.18 5.74
N LEU A 133 -14.78 -8.89 5.75
CA LEU A 133 -15.03 -7.97 4.63
C LEU A 133 -14.00 -8.10 3.49
N ILE A 134 -12.96 -8.92 3.66
CA ILE A 134 -11.88 -9.10 2.68
C ILE A 134 -12.03 -10.43 1.98
N ASP A 135 -12.24 -10.38 0.67
CA ASP A 135 -12.10 -11.53 -0.22
C ASP A 135 -10.81 -11.42 -1.05
N LEU A 136 -10.08 -12.54 -1.15
CA LEU A 136 -8.82 -12.63 -1.89
C LEU A 136 -9.03 -13.49 -3.13
N GLN A 137 -9.17 -12.84 -4.28
CA GLN A 137 -9.49 -13.51 -5.54
C GLN A 137 -8.24 -13.70 -6.39
N LEU A 138 -7.88 -14.96 -6.66
CA LEU A 138 -6.72 -15.29 -7.49
C LEU A 138 -6.88 -14.68 -8.89
N TYR A 139 -5.88 -13.90 -9.31
CA TYR A 139 -5.92 -13.18 -10.57
C TYR A 139 -4.97 -13.74 -11.61
N LYS A 140 -3.72 -14.04 -11.26
CA LYS A 140 -2.73 -14.58 -12.22
C LYS A 140 -1.50 -15.13 -11.53
N LEU A 141 -0.82 -16.05 -12.21
CA LEU A 141 0.58 -16.38 -11.94
C LEU A 141 1.46 -15.55 -12.86
N LEU A 142 2.50 -14.93 -12.32
CA LEU A 142 3.49 -14.16 -13.06
C LEU A 142 4.86 -14.79 -12.93
N LEU A 143 5.56 -14.89 -14.05
CA LEU A 143 6.95 -15.30 -14.12
C LEU A 143 7.77 -14.20 -14.82
N TYR A 144 8.75 -13.68 -14.09
CA TYR A 144 9.72 -12.73 -14.60
C TYR A 144 11.03 -13.48 -14.81
N GLU A 145 11.61 -13.36 -16.00
CA GLU A 145 12.94 -13.87 -16.31
C GLU A 145 13.96 -12.73 -16.34
N LYS A 146 15.22 -13.04 -16.64
CA LYS A 146 16.26 -12.02 -16.82
C LYS A 146 15.81 -10.95 -17.83
N TYR A 147 16.02 -9.69 -17.47
CA TYR A 147 15.58 -8.48 -18.17
C TYR A 147 14.06 -8.25 -18.21
N SER A 148 13.24 -9.10 -17.59
CA SER A 148 11.83 -8.78 -17.36
C SER A 148 11.69 -7.58 -16.43
N PHE A 149 10.69 -6.73 -16.70
CA PHE A 149 10.37 -5.54 -15.93
C PHE A 149 8.90 -5.17 -16.13
N PHE A 150 8.42 -4.24 -15.30
CA PHE A 150 7.14 -3.58 -15.54
C PHE A 150 7.25 -2.10 -15.21
N LYS A 151 7.14 -1.23 -16.22
CA LYS A 151 7.21 0.23 -16.02
C LYS A 151 6.08 0.75 -15.14
N ILE A 152 6.27 1.97 -14.65
CA ILE A 152 5.31 2.68 -13.81
C ILE A 152 3.90 2.68 -14.41
N HIS A 153 2.94 2.18 -13.65
CA HIS A 153 1.52 2.13 -14.01
C HIS A 153 0.65 2.09 -12.75
N ARG A 154 -0.67 2.18 -12.92
CA ARG A 154 -1.67 1.87 -11.89
C ARG A 154 -2.41 0.61 -12.28
N ASP A 155 -2.85 -0.15 -11.28
CA ASP A 155 -3.78 -1.23 -11.58
C ASP A 155 -5.13 -0.62 -11.97
N SER A 156 -5.76 -1.20 -13.00
CA SER A 156 -7.17 -0.96 -13.22
C SER A 156 -7.97 -1.93 -12.37
N GLU A 157 -9.15 -1.51 -11.93
CA GLU A 157 -10.13 -2.42 -11.35
C GLU A 157 -10.37 -3.59 -12.32
N LYS A 158 -10.29 -4.82 -11.82
CA LYS A 158 -10.45 -6.06 -12.61
C LYS A 158 -11.78 -6.75 -12.36
N VAL A 159 -12.31 -6.55 -11.16
CA VAL A 159 -13.56 -7.11 -10.67
C VAL A 159 -14.22 -6.07 -9.79
N ASP A 160 -15.54 -5.97 -9.88
CA ASP A 160 -16.32 -4.99 -9.11
C ASP A 160 -16.08 -5.16 -7.60
N GLY A 161 -15.69 -4.08 -6.94
CA GLY A 161 -15.37 -4.03 -5.52
C GLY A 161 -13.89 -4.25 -5.19
N MET A 162 -13.02 -4.36 -6.20
CA MET A 162 -11.57 -4.46 -6.01
C MET A 162 -11.00 -3.11 -5.58
N PHE A 163 -10.16 -3.11 -4.54
CA PHE A 163 -9.55 -1.90 -4.02
C PHE A 163 -8.05 -1.97 -3.83
N ALA A 164 -7.49 -3.17 -3.79
CA ALA A 164 -6.07 -3.39 -3.60
C ALA A 164 -5.60 -4.65 -4.33
N THR A 165 -4.29 -4.75 -4.48
CA THR A 165 -3.59 -5.89 -5.08
C THR A 165 -2.70 -6.52 -4.02
N LEU A 166 -2.75 -7.85 -3.93
CA LEU A 166 -1.81 -8.66 -3.15
C LEU A 166 -0.92 -9.42 -4.12
N VAL A 167 0.39 -9.32 -3.95
CA VAL A 167 1.41 -10.09 -4.68
C VAL A 167 2.13 -10.97 -3.68
N ILE A 168 2.08 -12.28 -3.87
CA ILE A 168 2.86 -13.24 -3.10
C ILE A 168 4.00 -13.75 -3.97
N ILE A 169 5.23 -13.47 -3.57
CA ILE A 169 6.44 -13.92 -4.25
C ILE A 169 6.78 -15.31 -3.70
N LEU A 170 6.90 -16.27 -4.62
CA LEU A 170 7.21 -17.66 -4.28
C LEU A 170 8.74 -17.87 -4.25
N PRO A 171 9.23 -18.80 -3.41
CA PRO A 171 10.65 -19.17 -3.34
C PRO A 171 11.25 -19.41 -4.72
N SER A 172 12.25 -18.60 -5.09
CA SER A 172 12.89 -18.63 -6.41
C SER A 172 14.22 -17.87 -6.38
N HIS A 173 15.14 -18.23 -7.28
CA HIS A 173 16.44 -17.59 -7.38
C HIS A 173 16.45 -16.47 -8.44
N TYR A 174 16.59 -15.22 -7.99
CA TYR A 174 16.70 -14.06 -8.86
C TYR A 174 17.48 -12.91 -8.20
N LYS A 175 17.93 -11.94 -9.01
CA LYS A 175 18.58 -10.69 -8.57
C LYS A 175 17.89 -9.47 -9.19
N GLY A 176 17.82 -8.35 -8.47
CA GLY A 176 17.06 -7.17 -8.90
C GLY A 176 15.56 -7.45 -8.86
N GLY A 177 14.75 -6.70 -9.61
CA GLY A 177 13.30 -6.89 -9.56
C GLY A 177 12.63 -6.17 -8.39
N GLU A 178 13.27 -5.14 -7.86
CA GLU A 178 12.74 -4.32 -6.77
C GLU A 178 11.35 -3.80 -7.14
N PHE A 179 10.40 -3.96 -6.21
CA PHE A 179 9.03 -3.49 -6.38
C PHE A 179 8.94 -2.08 -5.78
N VAL A 180 8.59 -1.10 -6.61
CA VAL A 180 8.51 0.30 -6.22
C VAL A 180 7.05 0.74 -6.24
N ILE A 181 6.56 1.28 -5.14
CA ILE A 181 5.18 1.73 -4.98
C ILE A 181 5.17 3.19 -4.59
N LYS A 182 4.48 3.99 -5.40
CA LYS A 182 4.39 5.43 -5.34
C LYS A 182 2.95 5.86 -5.06
N HIS A 183 2.78 6.72 -4.07
CA HIS A 183 1.51 7.36 -3.76
C HIS A 183 1.76 8.82 -3.40
N TYR A 184 1.35 9.74 -4.26
CA TYR A 184 1.74 11.16 -4.21
C TYR A 184 3.28 11.32 -4.12
N ASN A 185 3.76 12.10 -3.15
CA ASN A 185 5.18 12.37 -2.93
C ASN A 185 5.86 11.28 -2.07
N GLN A 186 5.21 10.13 -1.85
CA GLN A 186 5.77 9.01 -1.09
C GLN A 186 6.15 7.88 -2.05
N GLU A 187 7.32 7.29 -1.79
CA GLU A 187 7.82 6.13 -2.52
C GLU A 187 8.28 5.08 -1.50
N ARG A 188 7.90 3.82 -1.73
CA ARG A 188 8.39 2.66 -0.99
C ARG A 188 9.00 1.67 -1.95
N ARG A 189 10.16 1.13 -1.57
CA ARG A 189 10.90 0.14 -2.34
C ARG A 189 10.99 -1.14 -1.55
N PHE A 190 10.63 -2.24 -2.18
CA PHE A 190 10.71 -3.57 -1.62
C PHE A 190 11.69 -4.39 -2.44
N ASP A 191 12.83 -4.72 -1.82
CA ASP A 191 13.84 -5.57 -2.40
C ASP A 191 13.88 -6.90 -1.65
N TYR A 192 13.37 -7.93 -2.33
CA TYR A 192 13.39 -9.31 -1.84
C TYR A 192 14.33 -10.18 -2.67
N SER A 193 15.28 -9.58 -3.41
CA SER A 193 16.13 -10.27 -4.39
C SER A 193 17.48 -10.79 -3.84
N SER A 194 17.51 -11.15 -2.55
CA SER A 194 18.73 -11.59 -1.84
C SER A 194 18.77 -13.10 -1.62
N THR A 195 19.88 -13.64 -1.09
CA THR A 195 20.04 -15.07 -0.72
C THR A 195 18.92 -15.62 0.18
N LYS A 196 18.14 -14.75 0.83
CA LYS A 196 16.94 -15.06 1.63
C LYS A 196 15.72 -15.48 0.79
N SER A 197 15.61 -15.00 -0.46
CA SER A 197 14.50 -15.32 -1.38
C SER A 197 14.48 -16.75 -1.86
N LYS A 198 15.60 -17.48 -1.67
CA LYS A 198 15.72 -18.86 -2.11
C LYS A 198 14.64 -19.73 -1.49
N CYS A 199 14.40 -19.61 -0.19
CA CYS A 199 13.50 -20.52 0.52
C CYS A 199 12.29 -19.82 1.17
N ASP A 200 12.27 -18.49 1.17
CA ASP A 200 11.25 -17.71 1.86
C ASP A 200 10.14 -17.24 0.91
N TYR A 201 8.92 -17.23 1.42
CA TYR A 201 7.78 -16.56 0.80
C TYR A 201 7.76 -15.09 1.24
N TYR A 202 7.38 -14.20 0.33
CA TYR A 202 7.17 -12.79 0.64
C TYR A 202 5.81 -12.34 0.13
N TYR A 203 5.22 -11.34 0.76
CA TYR A 203 4.03 -10.69 0.24
C TYR A 203 4.23 -9.19 0.12
N LEU A 204 3.46 -8.60 -0.79
CA LEU A 204 3.32 -7.17 -1.01
C LEU A 204 1.84 -6.89 -1.16
N VAL A 205 1.38 -5.82 -0.53
CA VAL A 205 -0.01 -5.36 -0.67
C VAL A 205 -0.02 -3.87 -0.90
N PHE A 206 -0.88 -3.40 -1.81
CA PHE A 206 -1.02 -1.98 -2.10
C PHE A 206 -2.39 -1.66 -2.68
N TYR A 207 -2.87 -0.45 -2.47
CA TYR A 207 -4.12 0.00 -3.09
C TYR A 207 -3.98 0.08 -4.61
N ALA A 208 -5.03 -0.30 -5.34
CA ALA A 208 -5.01 -0.36 -6.81
C ALA A 208 -4.69 1.00 -7.47
N ASP A 209 -5.07 2.11 -6.81
CA ASP A 209 -4.83 3.47 -7.27
C ASP A 209 -3.36 3.93 -7.13
N CYS A 210 -2.52 3.17 -6.41
CA CYS A 210 -1.10 3.48 -6.28
C CYS A 210 -0.36 3.25 -7.59
N GLN A 211 0.53 4.18 -7.93
CA GLN A 211 1.47 3.93 -9.01
C GLN A 211 2.49 2.89 -8.56
N HIS A 212 2.84 1.94 -9.41
CA HIS A 212 3.87 0.98 -9.09
C HIS A 212 4.65 0.53 -10.32
N GLU A 213 5.88 0.08 -10.08
CA GLU A 213 6.77 -0.47 -11.09
C GLU A 213 7.59 -1.62 -10.49
N ILE A 214 8.10 -2.46 -11.38
CA ILE A 214 9.03 -3.53 -11.07
C ILE A 214 10.29 -3.25 -11.87
N LEU A 215 11.38 -2.97 -11.16
CA LEU A 215 12.68 -2.74 -11.79
C LEU A 215 13.17 -4.02 -12.51
N PRO A 216 14.11 -3.91 -13.45
CA PRO A 216 14.56 -5.07 -14.21
C PRO A 216 15.12 -6.20 -13.33
N ILE A 217 14.71 -7.43 -13.62
CA ILE A 217 15.39 -8.63 -13.13
C ILE A 217 16.77 -8.68 -13.78
N LYS A 218 17.82 -8.65 -12.96
CA LYS A 218 19.21 -8.67 -13.40
C LYS A 218 19.68 -10.08 -13.70
N ASP A 219 19.13 -11.08 -13.01
CA ASP A 219 19.49 -12.49 -13.16
C ASP A 219 18.39 -13.41 -12.61
N GLY A 220 18.29 -14.63 -13.12
CA GLY A 220 17.38 -15.67 -12.63
C GLY A 220 15.90 -15.48 -12.99
N TYR A 221 15.03 -16.10 -12.18
CA TYR A 221 13.58 -16.13 -12.38
C TYR A 221 12.83 -15.79 -11.09
N ARG A 222 11.85 -14.87 -11.17
CA ARG A 222 10.95 -14.53 -10.07
C ARG A 222 9.55 -15.01 -10.38
N LEU A 223 9.03 -15.89 -9.53
CA LEU A 223 7.66 -16.41 -9.61
C LEU A 223 6.75 -15.70 -8.60
N SER A 224 5.53 -15.34 -8.97
CA SER A 224 4.59 -14.68 -8.07
C SER A 224 3.13 -15.03 -8.36
N LEU A 225 2.34 -15.21 -7.31
CA LEU A 225 0.87 -15.25 -7.37
C LEU A 225 0.31 -13.87 -7.09
N VAL A 226 -0.64 -13.42 -7.92
CA VAL A 226 -1.30 -12.12 -7.76
C VAL A 226 -2.77 -12.35 -7.46
N TYR A 227 -3.27 -11.65 -6.44
CA TYR A 227 -4.66 -11.66 -6.00
C TYR A 227 -5.24 -10.25 -6.07
N ASN A 228 -6.48 -10.14 -6.53
CA ASN A 228 -7.30 -8.96 -6.31
C ASN A 228 -7.85 -9.02 -4.88
N ILE A 229 -7.74 -7.92 -4.15
CA ILE A 229 -8.38 -7.76 -2.84
C ILE A 229 -9.70 -7.03 -3.07
N VAL A 230 -10.79 -7.70 -2.71
CA VAL A 230 -12.17 -7.29 -3.03
C VAL A 230 -12.98 -7.18 -1.74
N VAL A 231 -13.90 -6.23 -1.69
CA VAL A 231 -14.90 -6.18 -0.62
C VAL A 231 -15.84 -7.39 -0.74
N ASN A 232 -16.00 -8.15 0.35
CA ASN A 232 -16.90 -9.31 0.35
C ASN A 232 -18.36 -8.87 0.15
N LYS A 233 -18.90 -9.18 -1.03
CA LYS A 233 -20.23 -8.70 -1.45
C LYS A 233 -21.37 -9.22 -0.60
N GLN A 234 -21.22 -10.40 0.01
CA GLN A 234 -22.23 -10.98 0.91
C GLN A 234 -22.35 -10.21 2.23
N LYS A 235 -21.44 -9.27 2.51
CA LYS A 235 -21.37 -8.45 3.71
C LYS A 235 -21.39 -6.94 3.39
N THR A 236 -21.81 -6.57 2.17
CA THR A 236 -21.79 -5.18 1.65
C THR A 236 -22.62 -4.21 2.47
N ASP A 237 -23.71 -4.66 3.10
CA ASP A 237 -24.52 -3.81 4.00
C ASP A 237 -23.71 -3.25 5.17
N LEU A 238 -22.58 -3.88 5.52
CA LEU A 238 -21.65 -3.45 6.58
C LEU A 238 -20.53 -2.55 6.06
N CYS A 239 -20.36 -2.43 4.74
CA CYS A 239 -19.29 -1.66 4.10
C CYS A 239 -19.88 -0.67 3.09
N THR A 240 -20.10 0.56 3.56
CA THR A 240 -20.73 1.62 2.75
C THR A 240 -19.80 2.27 1.73
N GLN A 241 -18.48 2.03 1.83
CA GLN A 241 -17.47 2.64 0.95
C GLN A 241 -16.31 1.69 0.70
N ILE A 242 -15.91 1.56 -0.57
CA ILE A 242 -14.71 0.84 -0.98
C ILE A 242 -13.48 1.61 -0.45
N PRO A 243 -12.52 0.94 0.21
CA PRO A 243 -11.30 1.57 0.67
C PRO A 243 -10.54 2.22 -0.47
N SER A 244 -9.97 3.38 -0.21
CA SER A 244 -9.04 4.04 -1.12
C SER A 244 -7.76 4.36 -0.35
N PRO A 245 -6.61 4.50 -1.03
CA PRO A 245 -5.39 4.89 -0.35
C PRO A 245 -5.61 6.27 0.27
N PRO A 246 -5.03 6.54 1.46
CA PRO A 246 -5.34 7.76 2.18
C PRO A 246 -5.06 8.99 1.31
N PHE A 247 -6.12 9.78 1.07
CA PHE A 247 -6.03 11.09 0.43
C PHE A 247 -5.52 12.11 1.44
N ASN A 248 -4.22 12.03 1.72
CA ASN A 248 -3.57 12.89 2.72
C ASN A 248 -3.51 14.35 2.28
N GLU A 249 -3.66 14.68 0.98
CA GLU A 249 -3.60 16.06 0.48
C GLU A 249 -4.62 16.97 1.16
N LYS A 250 -5.86 16.53 1.34
CA LYS A 250 -6.87 17.36 2.04
C LYS A 250 -6.44 17.67 3.47
N TYR A 251 -5.84 16.70 4.17
CA TYR A 251 -5.34 16.91 5.52
C TYR A 251 -4.10 17.81 5.53
N VAL A 252 -3.19 17.62 4.58
CA VAL A 252 -2.01 18.47 4.38
C VAL A 252 -2.41 19.91 4.07
N GLN A 253 -3.39 20.13 3.19
CA GLN A 253 -3.95 21.45 2.90
C GLN A 253 -4.61 22.07 4.13
N ASN A 254 -5.41 21.30 4.88
CA ASN A 254 -6.05 21.78 6.10
C ASN A 254 -5.02 22.16 7.18
N ILE A 255 -3.97 21.35 7.37
CA ILE A 255 -2.89 21.64 8.31
C ILE A 255 -2.11 22.87 7.83
N SER A 256 -1.76 22.95 6.56
CA SER A 256 -1.05 24.09 5.97
C SER A 256 -1.82 25.39 6.15
N GLN A 257 -3.13 25.39 5.87
CA GLN A 257 -4.01 26.55 6.12
C GLN A 257 -4.07 26.91 7.61
N ALA A 258 -4.11 25.92 8.50
CA ALA A 258 -4.09 26.16 9.93
C ALA A 258 -2.75 26.79 10.38
N LEU A 259 -1.61 26.33 9.86
CA LEU A 259 -0.29 26.88 10.16
C LEU A 259 -0.12 28.31 9.62
N ILE A 260 -0.62 28.59 8.40
CA ILE A 260 -0.67 29.95 7.85
C ILE A 260 -1.57 30.86 8.71
N LYS A 261 -2.70 30.33 9.20
CA LYS A 261 -3.58 31.11 10.09
C LYS A 261 -2.92 31.38 11.43
N TRP A 262 -2.24 30.38 12.00
CA TRP A 262 -1.45 30.51 13.23
C TRP A 262 -0.41 31.62 13.09
N SER A 263 0.39 31.61 12.03
CA SER A 263 1.46 32.62 11.82
C SER A 263 0.95 34.04 11.64
N LYS A 264 -0.30 34.22 11.18
CA LYS A 264 -0.95 35.53 11.00
C LYS A 264 -1.80 35.96 12.20
N THR A 265 -1.94 35.13 13.23
CA THR A 265 -2.78 35.45 14.39
C THR A 265 -2.05 36.41 15.34
N ILE A 266 -2.70 37.52 15.70
CA ILE A 266 -2.16 38.50 16.66
C ILE A 266 -1.94 37.81 18.01
N ASN A 267 -0.77 38.04 18.63
CA ASN A 267 -0.34 37.40 19.88
C ASN A 267 -0.31 35.86 19.83
N SER A 268 -0.07 35.27 18.65
CA SER A 268 0.10 33.82 18.54
C SER A 268 1.32 33.31 19.32
N PRO A 269 1.25 32.13 19.95
CA PRO A 269 2.42 31.52 20.57
C PRO A 269 3.50 31.24 19.52
N THR A 270 4.78 31.39 19.89
CA THR A 270 5.91 31.13 18.97
C THR A 270 6.14 29.64 18.69
N LYS A 271 5.55 28.76 19.51
CA LYS A 271 5.64 27.31 19.38
C LYS A 271 4.26 26.68 19.54
N LEU A 272 3.98 25.65 18.75
CA LEU A 272 2.83 24.78 18.90
C LEU A 272 3.28 23.43 19.43
N ILE A 273 2.58 22.91 20.44
CA ILE A 273 2.86 21.61 21.04
C ILE A 273 1.69 20.69 20.71
N ILE A 274 2.01 19.58 20.06
CA ILE A 274 1.03 18.55 19.68
C ILE A 274 1.34 17.32 20.51
N PRO A 275 0.57 17.03 21.57
CA PRO A 275 0.84 15.88 22.43
C PRO A 275 0.53 14.59 21.67
N PHE A 276 1.44 13.64 21.74
CA PHE A 276 1.20 12.28 21.25
C PHE A 276 0.18 11.56 22.13
N LYS A 277 -0.64 10.71 21.51
CA LYS A 277 -1.64 9.91 22.22
C LYS A 277 -1.07 8.62 22.79
N HIS A 278 -0.07 8.03 22.12
CA HIS A 278 0.58 6.83 22.63
C HIS A 278 1.57 7.19 23.74
N GLN A 279 1.64 6.36 24.77
CA GLN A 279 2.62 6.50 25.85
C GLN A 279 3.93 5.86 25.40
N TYR A 280 4.93 6.69 25.08
CA TYR A 280 6.27 6.24 24.74
C TYR A 280 7.17 6.22 25.97
N THR A 281 8.08 5.26 26.03
CA THR A 281 9.21 5.32 26.98
C THR A 281 10.20 6.40 26.54
N LYS A 282 11.00 6.92 27.47
CA LYS A 282 12.07 7.89 27.14
C LYS A 282 13.02 7.38 26.05
N SER A 283 13.28 6.08 26.02
CA SER A 283 14.12 5.42 25.02
C SER A 283 13.50 5.31 23.62
N ASN A 284 12.17 5.31 23.51
CA ASN A 284 11.46 5.03 22.25
C ASN A 284 10.68 6.22 21.69
N ILE A 285 10.78 7.41 22.30
CA ILE A 285 10.21 8.63 21.73
C ILE A 285 11.17 9.23 20.70
N SER A 286 11.08 8.74 19.47
CA SER A 286 11.81 9.29 18.32
C SER A 286 10.88 9.34 17.10
N PRO A 287 11.15 10.24 16.13
CA PRO A 287 10.40 10.28 14.87
C PRO A 287 10.36 8.92 14.13
N ASN A 288 11.38 8.08 14.32
CA ASN A 288 11.48 6.77 13.66
C ASN A 288 10.68 5.66 14.39
N PHE A 289 10.24 5.91 15.62
CA PHE A 289 9.55 4.92 16.46
C PHE A 289 8.14 5.33 16.84
N LEU A 290 7.60 6.40 16.25
CA LEU A 290 6.20 6.79 16.44
C LEU A 290 5.28 5.68 15.93
N LYS A 291 4.17 5.45 16.65
CA LYS A 291 3.23 4.37 16.39
C LYS A 291 1.84 4.91 16.07
N GLY A 292 1.16 4.19 15.16
CA GLY A 292 -0.25 4.42 14.86
C GLY A 292 -0.58 5.86 14.45
N LYS A 293 -1.49 6.48 15.19
CA LYS A 293 -2.01 7.81 14.85
C LYS A 293 -0.96 8.92 15.04
N ASP A 294 -0.01 8.76 15.96
CA ASP A 294 1.04 9.76 16.19
C ASP A 294 1.99 9.83 15.00
N TYR A 295 2.42 8.68 14.48
CA TYR A 295 3.21 8.59 13.25
C TYR A 295 2.51 9.23 12.05
N THR A 296 1.20 8.98 11.93
CA THR A 296 0.39 9.56 10.86
C THR A 296 0.37 11.09 10.93
N ILE A 297 0.09 11.63 12.12
CA ILE A 297 0.02 13.07 12.35
C ILE A 297 1.38 13.72 12.11
N ASP A 298 2.47 13.11 12.61
CA ASP A 298 3.84 13.58 12.38
C ASP A 298 4.17 13.67 10.88
N ASN A 299 3.88 12.62 10.11
CA ASN A 299 4.08 12.63 8.66
C ASN A 299 3.27 13.71 7.93
N LEU A 300 2.01 13.90 8.31
CA LEU A 300 1.17 14.94 7.72
C LEU A 300 1.70 16.34 8.01
N ILE A 301 2.19 16.58 9.23
CA ILE A 301 2.78 17.87 9.61
C ILE A 301 4.10 18.10 8.87
N LYS A 302 4.99 17.10 8.79
CA LYS A 302 6.24 17.18 8.02
C LYS A 302 5.99 17.59 6.57
N ARG A 303 5.03 16.94 5.92
CA ARG A 303 4.64 17.26 4.53
C ARG A 303 4.09 18.68 4.40
N SER A 304 3.19 19.07 5.30
CA SER A 304 2.61 20.43 5.31
C SER A 304 3.68 21.50 5.46
N ILE A 305 4.67 21.27 6.35
CA ILE A 305 5.79 22.19 6.57
C ILE A 305 6.71 22.25 5.36
N ALA A 306 7.02 21.10 4.74
CA ALA A 306 7.83 21.07 3.52
C ALA A 306 7.19 21.89 2.39
N GLU A 307 5.90 21.66 2.12
CA GLU A 307 5.14 22.40 1.09
C GLU A 307 5.09 23.90 1.39
N LEU A 308 4.89 24.29 2.66
CA LEU A 308 4.90 25.70 3.05
C LEU A 308 6.26 26.36 2.88
N ASN A 309 7.34 25.65 3.23
CA ASN A 309 8.70 26.17 3.17
C ASN A 309 9.24 26.27 1.73
N GLU A 310 8.79 25.40 0.82
CA GLU A 310 9.11 25.52 -0.61
C GLU A 310 8.44 26.75 -1.24
N ASN A 311 7.23 27.08 -0.80
CA ASN A 311 6.43 28.18 -1.35
C ASN A 311 6.60 29.53 -0.63
N SER A 312 7.44 29.60 0.41
CA SER A 312 7.60 30.79 1.26
C SER A 312 9.07 31.19 1.39
N SER A 313 9.43 32.36 0.86
CA SER A 313 10.78 32.93 0.98
C SER A 313 11.05 33.61 2.33
N ASN A 314 10.01 34.13 2.98
CA ASN A 314 10.14 35.04 4.13
C ASN A 314 9.82 34.40 5.49
N GLN A 315 9.27 33.18 5.50
CA GLN A 315 8.89 32.49 6.73
C GLN A 315 9.14 31.00 6.62
N LYS A 316 9.87 30.44 7.59
CA LYS A 316 10.15 29.01 7.71
C LYS A 316 9.44 28.42 8.92
N TYR A 317 8.77 27.29 8.71
CA TYR A 317 8.19 26.46 9.74
C TYR A 317 9.17 25.33 10.08
N LEU A 318 9.35 25.03 11.37
CA LEU A 318 10.26 24.01 11.87
C LEU A 318 9.49 22.99 12.73
N LEU A 319 9.86 21.72 12.62
CA LEU A 319 9.26 20.63 13.39
C LEU A 319 10.33 19.95 14.25
N TYR A 320 10.01 19.77 15.53
CA TYR A 320 10.86 19.11 16.50
C TYR A 320 10.05 18.07 17.28
N CYS A 321 10.68 16.93 17.61
CA CYS A 321 10.16 15.97 18.58
C CYS A 321 10.86 16.22 19.92
N ALA A 322 10.11 16.40 21.01
CA ALA A 322 10.66 16.74 22.32
C ALA A 322 9.91 16.02 23.46
N ILE A 323 10.63 15.72 24.54
CA ILE A 323 10.07 15.24 25.80
C ILE A 323 9.76 16.46 26.67
N MET A 324 8.51 16.60 27.10
CA MET A 324 8.07 17.67 28.00
C MET A 324 8.12 17.16 29.45
N TYR A 325 8.89 17.83 30.31
CA TYR A 325 8.84 17.63 31.76
C TYR A 325 8.06 18.77 32.38
N HIS A 326 6.90 18.47 32.98
CA HIS A 326 6.22 19.43 33.84
C HIS A 326 6.81 19.31 35.24
N GLN A 327 7.45 20.38 35.73
CA GLN A 327 7.51 20.60 37.17
C GLN A 327 6.13 21.10 37.58
N ILE A 328 5.47 20.34 38.47
CA ILE A 328 4.21 20.75 39.11
C ILE A 328 4.54 21.72 40.23
#